data_AF-E4YX62-F1
#
_entry.id   AF-E4YX62-F1
#
_cell.length_a   1.000
_cell.length_b   1.000
_cell.length_c   1.000
_cell.angle_alpha   90.00
_cell.angle_beta   90.00
_cell.angle_gamma   90.00
#
_symmetry.space_group_name_H-M   'P 1'
#
loop_
_entity.id
_entity.type
_entity.pdbx_description
1 polymer ?
#
loop_
_entity_poly.entity_id
_entity_poly.type
_entity_poly.pdbx_seq_one_letter_code
_entity_poly.pdbx_strand_id
1 'polypeptide(L)'
;MDFTETYAVLENVPKDGGSLSEPILFYISAGVHNDSLNFYLQYGKKSRQFLMHVHFEKAEDNNNDNKAVVPIHENVVQNFANIEIFQIDDNNEEDCLGWITILEKCDKNIRNELKNDNLDLEERKKIAIGLKNGFDYLDKVGIMHYDKKLENFLLLGGVAKICDFGLVEERTRRKSYREMGYCRKGSKYRNELALFSGSPGFSKQGQLGNYGFEVNYFYFLFCDWKTSWSLPYRPIDKNEIKIIDKIIQNCNIRDFKNESHVIENIAQIISLPNISNLFCLDDPNLTKSCQMSNLKQQMTKCVNFDIKNLTKNILDQNSSNLCVPISVTTLLRFSMKNDLAFEDKYYTFERILTTLTMMVYPRSLAGLNLNPKKEESYFQLNDVETLLERICKKTYLKESGWEIIRTQNLFCSQPAESICEYKKAIFSDAQRKLRLLSSTFSHWRLLSSNPEELTESTIQKNYFFIK
;
A
#
# COMPACT_ATOMS: atom_id res chain seq x y z
N MET A 1 -15.19 10.51 -37.71
CA MET A 1 -14.51 9.24 -37.45
C MET A 1 -15.41 8.45 -36.53
N ASP A 2 -15.96 7.33 -37.01
CA ASP A 2 -16.74 6.41 -36.19
C ASP A 2 -15.78 5.63 -35.29
N PHE A 3 -15.81 5.91 -33.98
CA PHE A 3 -15.08 5.14 -32.98
C PHE A 3 -16.07 4.24 -32.24
N THR A 4 -16.58 3.20 -32.91
CA THR A 4 -17.38 2.14 -32.29
C THR A 4 -16.49 0.97 -31.88
N GLU A 5 -15.58 1.21 -30.93
CA GLU A 5 -14.88 0.11 -30.27
C GLU A 5 -15.72 -0.37 -29.09
N THR A 6 -16.09 -1.65 -29.14
CA THR A 6 -16.87 -2.32 -28.09
C THR A 6 -15.89 -3.04 -27.16
N TYR A 7 -15.76 -2.60 -25.91
CA TYR A 7 -14.87 -3.23 -24.93
C TYR A 7 -15.66 -4.17 -24.01
N ALA A 8 -15.32 -5.46 -24.01
CA ALA A 8 -15.82 -6.42 -23.02
C ALA A 8 -14.98 -6.31 -21.74
N VAL A 9 -15.58 -5.84 -20.64
CA VAL A 9 -14.84 -5.49 -19.41
C VAL A 9 -14.58 -6.69 -18.47
N LEU A 10 -15.16 -7.88 -18.73
CA LEU A 10 -15.12 -9.00 -17.78
C LEU A 10 -14.91 -10.36 -18.47
N GLU A 11 -13.67 -10.67 -18.90
CA GLU A 11 -13.34 -11.99 -19.47
C GLU A 11 -12.94 -13.05 -18.41
N ASN A 12 -12.61 -12.67 -17.16
CA ASN A 12 -11.94 -13.58 -16.20
C ASN A 12 -12.51 -13.60 -14.76
N VAL A 13 -13.84 -13.47 -14.56
CA VAL A 13 -14.43 -13.60 -13.21
C VAL A 13 -14.65 -15.09 -12.87
N PRO A 14 -14.08 -15.64 -11.77
CA PRO A 14 -14.32 -17.02 -11.35
C PRO A 14 -15.79 -17.25 -11.00
N LYS A 15 -16.36 -18.35 -11.51
CA LYS A 15 -17.72 -18.80 -11.20
C LYS A 15 -17.75 -19.51 -9.84
N ASP A 16 -17.74 -18.76 -8.75
CA ASP A 16 -17.95 -19.34 -7.43
C ASP A 16 -19.45 -19.38 -7.10
N GLY A 17 -19.88 -20.47 -6.45
CA GLY A 17 -21.25 -21.01 -6.33
C GLY A 17 -22.31 -20.18 -5.59
N GLY A 18 -22.29 -18.85 -5.77
CA GLY A 18 -23.38 -17.93 -5.46
C GLY A 18 -23.59 -16.86 -6.54
N SER A 19 -22.85 -16.88 -7.66
CA SER A 19 -23.04 -15.89 -8.74
C SER A 19 -24.30 -16.21 -9.55
N LEU A 20 -25.01 -15.15 -9.96
CA LEU A 20 -25.98 -15.21 -11.07
C LEU A 20 -25.34 -16.04 -12.21
N SER A 21 -26.12 -16.96 -12.77
CA SER A 21 -25.68 -18.01 -13.69
C SER A 21 -25.09 -17.51 -15.03
N GLU A 22 -25.05 -16.21 -15.26
CA GLU A 22 -24.56 -15.59 -16.49
C GLU A 22 -23.58 -14.44 -16.16
N PRO A 23 -22.44 -14.35 -16.87
CA PRO A 23 -21.56 -13.19 -16.76
C PRO A 23 -22.33 -11.93 -17.15
N ILE A 24 -22.23 -10.89 -16.33
CA ILE A 24 -22.81 -9.58 -16.65
C ILE A 24 -21.90 -8.95 -17.72
N LEU A 25 -22.27 -9.07 -18.99
CA LEU A 25 -21.57 -8.36 -20.06
C LEU A 25 -21.97 -6.88 -20.07
N PHE A 26 -21.00 -6.02 -19.84
CA PHE A 26 -21.10 -4.58 -20.07
C PHE A 26 -20.54 -4.25 -21.45
N TYR A 27 -21.31 -3.54 -22.25
CA TYR A 27 -20.83 -2.92 -23.49
C TYR A 27 -20.87 -1.43 -23.30
N ILE A 28 -19.73 -0.76 -23.49
CA ILE A 28 -19.64 0.71 -23.52
C ILE A 28 -19.29 1.09 -24.95
N SER A 29 -20.21 1.73 -25.66
CA SER A 29 -19.94 2.37 -26.96
C SER A 29 -20.00 3.87 -26.76
N ALA A 30 -18.87 4.56 -26.91
CA ALA A 30 -18.77 5.99 -26.72
C ALA A 30 -18.88 6.73 -28.05
N GLY A 31 -19.78 7.71 -28.13
CA GLY A 31 -19.84 8.67 -29.24
C GLY A 31 -19.71 10.09 -28.70
N VAL A 32 -18.77 10.87 -29.24
CA VAL A 32 -18.67 12.31 -28.94
C VAL A 32 -19.53 13.06 -29.95
N HIS A 33 -20.60 13.70 -29.47
CA HIS A 33 -21.45 14.57 -30.28
C HIS A 33 -21.74 15.84 -29.47
N ASN A 34 -21.39 17.02 -29.98
CA ASN A 34 -21.67 18.31 -29.33
C ASN A 34 -21.28 18.34 -27.83
N ASP A 35 -20.01 18.10 -27.50
CA ASP A 35 -19.47 18.19 -26.14
C ASP A 35 -20.14 17.29 -25.10
N SER A 36 -20.81 16.25 -25.58
CA SER A 36 -21.45 15.22 -24.76
C SER A 36 -20.91 13.84 -25.08
N LEU A 37 -20.60 13.09 -24.03
CA LEU A 37 -20.24 11.68 -24.11
C LEU A 37 -21.54 10.86 -24.01
N ASN A 38 -21.91 10.22 -25.12
CA ASN A 38 -22.98 9.24 -25.12
C ASN A 38 -22.38 7.87 -24.87
N PHE A 39 -22.87 7.14 -23.86
CA PHE A 39 -22.56 5.73 -23.70
C PHE A 39 -23.81 4.92 -23.40
N TYR A 40 -23.79 3.67 -23.84
CA TYR A 40 -24.81 2.69 -23.53
C TYR A 40 -24.27 1.80 -22.41
N LEU A 41 -25.12 1.47 -21.45
CA LEU A 41 -24.85 0.40 -20.50
C LEU A 41 -25.89 -0.69 -20.76
N GLN A 42 -25.44 -1.85 -21.22
CA GLN A 42 -26.29 -3.02 -21.42
C GLN A 42 -26.17 -3.96 -20.22
N TYR A 43 -27.32 -4.38 -19.69
CA TYR A 43 -27.45 -5.40 -18.65
C TYR A 43 -28.41 -6.49 -19.16
N GLY A 44 -27.84 -7.63 -19.60
CA GLY A 44 -28.60 -8.68 -20.27
C GLY A 44 -29.27 -8.17 -21.57
N LYS A 45 -30.60 -8.32 -21.69
CA LYS A 45 -31.38 -7.82 -22.84
C LYS A 45 -31.76 -6.33 -22.75
N LYS A 46 -31.46 -5.64 -21.64
CA LYS A 46 -31.87 -4.25 -21.43
C LYS A 46 -30.67 -3.33 -21.65
N SER A 47 -30.84 -2.27 -22.42
CA SER A 47 -29.86 -1.19 -22.58
C SER A 47 -30.40 0.10 -22.00
N ARG A 48 -29.56 0.86 -21.29
CA ARG A 48 -29.81 2.27 -20.94
C ARG A 48 -28.80 3.15 -21.65
N GLN A 49 -29.27 4.22 -22.26
CA GLN A 49 -28.44 5.27 -22.83
C GLN A 49 -28.20 6.33 -21.77
N PHE A 50 -26.95 6.75 -21.63
CA PHE A 50 -26.53 7.85 -20.79
C PHE A 50 -25.91 8.92 -21.68
N LEU A 51 -26.40 10.14 -21.54
CA LEU A 51 -25.88 11.33 -22.18
C LEU A 51 -25.23 12.18 -21.09
N MET A 52 -23.91 12.32 -21.13
CA MET A 52 -23.18 13.15 -20.17
C MET A 52 -22.67 14.40 -20.88
N HIS A 53 -23.16 15.58 -20.48
CA HIS A 53 -22.63 16.86 -20.95
C HIS A 53 -21.35 17.18 -20.18
N VAL A 54 -20.21 17.33 -20.88
CA VAL A 54 -18.89 17.40 -20.24
C VAL A 54 -18.28 18.79 -20.46
N HIS A 55 -18.91 19.82 -19.92
CA HIS A 55 -18.33 21.17 -19.92
C HIS A 55 -17.66 21.44 -18.58
N PHE A 56 -16.41 20.99 -18.44
CA PHE A 56 -15.57 21.34 -17.29
C PHE A 56 -14.39 22.20 -17.75
N GLU A 57 -14.16 23.30 -17.04
CA GLU A 57 -13.00 24.16 -17.21
C GLU A 57 -11.81 23.63 -16.39
N LYS A 58 -10.61 24.14 -16.66
CA LYS A 58 -9.43 23.83 -15.87
C LYS A 58 -9.52 24.47 -14.48
N ALA A 59 -9.26 23.69 -13.44
CA ALA A 59 -9.09 24.20 -12.10
C ALA A 59 -7.76 24.97 -11.98
N GLU A 60 -7.81 26.20 -11.46
CA GLU A 60 -6.65 27.09 -11.36
C GLU A 60 -6.20 27.35 -9.91
N ASP A 61 -7.06 27.11 -8.93
CA ASP A 61 -6.82 27.37 -7.51
C ASP A 61 -7.58 26.38 -6.60
N ASN A 62 -7.40 26.50 -5.28
CA ASN A 62 -8.08 25.71 -4.26
C ASN A 62 -9.32 26.41 -3.68
N ASN A 63 -9.86 27.44 -4.33
CA ASN A 63 -11.01 28.16 -3.81
C ASN A 63 -12.26 27.28 -3.84
N ASN A 64 -13.08 27.35 -2.80
CA ASN A 64 -14.38 26.68 -2.82
C ASN A 64 -15.37 27.52 -3.63
N ASP A 65 -15.44 27.29 -4.93
CA ASP A 65 -16.47 27.83 -5.81
C ASP A 65 -17.31 26.71 -6.43
N ASN A 66 -18.57 27.03 -6.74
CA ASN A 66 -19.49 26.11 -7.43
C ASN A 66 -19.19 26.01 -8.93
N LYS A 67 -18.00 26.38 -9.39
CA LYS A 67 -17.63 26.31 -10.80
C LYS A 67 -17.48 24.85 -11.22
N ALA A 68 -17.89 24.57 -12.45
CA ALA A 68 -17.64 23.29 -13.10
C ALA A 68 -16.19 23.23 -13.57
N VAL A 69 -15.25 23.05 -12.63
CA VAL A 69 -13.82 22.95 -12.92
C VAL A 69 -13.25 21.59 -12.52
N VAL A 70 -12.26 21.10 -13.25
CA VAL A 70 -11.56 19.84 -12.97
C VAL A 70 -10.05 19.98 -13.09
N PRO A 71 -9.26 19.08 -12.48
CA PRO A 71 -7.82 19.04 -12.69
C PRO A 71 -7.49 18.79 -14.17
N ILE A 72 -6.81 19.74 -14.82
CA ILE A 72 -6.29 19.60 -16.19
C ILE A 72 -4.83 20.03 -16.19
N HIS A 73 -3.93 19.07 -16.32
CA HIS A 73 -2.48 19.29 -16.31
C HIS A 73 -1.78 18.20 -17.11
N GLU A 74 -0.66 18.53 -17.78
CA GLU A 74 0.06 17.58 -18.63
C GLU A 74 0.53 16.33 -17.87
N ASN A 75 0.83 16.47 -16.58
CA ASN A 75 1.28 15.39 -15.69
C ASN A 75 0.18 14.74 -14.83
N VAL A 76 -1.09 15.01 -15.11
CA VAL A 76 -2.23 14.40 -14.41
C VAL A 76 -3.09 13.65 -15.42
N VAL A 77 -3.53 12.45 -15.05
CA VAL A 77 -4.40 11.67 -15.94
C VAL A 77 -5.72 12.41 -16.17
N GLN A 78 -6.12 12.55 -17.42
CA GLN A 78 -7.42 13.13 -17.75
C GLN A 78 -8.54 12.11 -17.56
N ASN A 79 -9.53 12.46 -16.74
CA ASN A 79 -10.78 11.72 -16.60
C ASN A 79 -11.79 12.30 -17.58
N PHE A 80 -12.30 11.45 -18.47
CA PHE A 80 -13.32 11.83 -19.44
C PHE A 80 -14.73 11.61 -18.92
N ALA A 81 -14.92 10.64 -18.03
CA ALA A 81 -16.20 10.36 -17.41
C ALA A 81 -16.05 9.63 -16.08
N ASN A 82 -17.05 9.80 -15.22
CA ASN A 82 -17.24 8.95 -14.06
C ASN A 82 -18.72 8.57 -13.95
N ILE A 83 -18.98 7.27 -13.87
CA ILE A 83 -20.30 6.66 -13.91
C ILE A 83 -20.50 5.95 -12.60
N GLU A 84 -21.46 6.39 -11.80
CA GLU A 84 -21.83 5.72 -10.55
C GLU A 84 -23.03 4.79 -10.78
N ILE A 85 -23.01 3.64 -10.12
CA ILE A 85 -24.01 2.57 -10.26
C ILE A 85 -24.73 2.44 -8.92
N PHE A 86 -26.06 2.58 -8.96
CA PHE A 86 -26.94 2.48 -7.80
C PHE A 86 -27.95 1.35 -7.97
N GLN A 87 -28.56 0.90 -6.87
CA GLN A 87 -29.73 0.03 -6.97
C GLN A 87 -30.93 0.79 -7.56
N ILE A 88 -31.82 0.09 -8.25
CA ILE A 88 -32.95 0.72 -8.95
C ILE A 88 -33.95 1.39 -8.00
N ASP A 89 -34.00 0.93 -6.76
CA ASP A 89 -34.83 1.40 -5.66
C ASP A 89 -34.12 2.37 -4.71
N ASP A 90 -32.83 2.62 -4.92
CA ASP A 90 -32.08 3.68 -4.24
C ASP A 90 -32.37 5.04 -4.90
N ASN A 91 -33.57 5.56 -4.66
CA ASN A 91 -34.06 6.81 -5.25
C ASN A 91 -33.24 8.05 -4.83
N ASN A 92 -32.46 7.95 -3.75
CA ASN A 92 -31.67 9.05 -3.22
C ASN A 92 -30.19 8.97 -3.62
N GLU A 93 -29.78 7.92 -4.35
CA GLU A 93 -28.38 7.68 -4.75
C GLU A 93 -27.41 7.71 -3.54
N GLU A 94 -27.86 7.16 -2.41
CA GLU A 94 -27.10 7.15 -1.16
C GLU A 94 -26.04 6.03 -1.16
N ASP A 95 -26.38 4.86 -1.72
CA ASP A 95 -25.58 3.63 -1.69
C ASP A 95 -25.03 3.28 -3.08
N CYS A 96 -23.95 3.96 -3.46
CA CYS A 96 -23.18 3.65 -4.68
C CYS A 96 -22.62 2.21 -4.60
N LEU A 97 -23.14 1.32 -5.43
CA LEU A 97 -22.73 -0.09 -5.53
C LEU A 97 -21.41 -0.28 -6.25
N GLY A 98 -21.09 0.63 -7.16
CA GLY A 98 -19.88 0.58 -7.97
C GLY A 98 -19.76 1.81 -8.85
N TRP A 99 -18.59 2.02 -9.43
CA TRP A 99 -18.40 3.09 -10.39
C TRP A 99 -17.45 2.65 -11.51
N ILE A 100 -17.57 3.34 -12.64
CA ILE A 100 -16.73 3.16 -13.82
C ILE A 100 -16.17 4.55 -14.16
N THR A 101 -14.85 4.68 -14.15
CA THR A 101 -14.17 5.92 -14.56
C THR A 101 -13.50 5.69 -15.92
N ILE A 102 -13.78 6.57 -16.88
CA ILE A 102 -13.18 6.56 -18.21
C ILE A 102 -12.04 7.58 -18.22
N LEU A 103 -10.84 7.13 -18.58
CA LEU A 103 -9.59 7.87 -18.43
C LEU A 103 -8.83 7.91 -19.76
N GLU A 104 -7.90 8.85 -19.90
CA GLU A 104 -6.91 8.80 -20.97
C GLU A 104 -6.06 7.53 -20.88
N LYS A 105 -5.86 6.90 -22.04
CA LYS A 105 -5.07 5.68 -22.15
C LYS A 105 -3.59 6.05 -22.27
N CYS A 106 -2.80 5.61 -21.31
CA CYS A 106 -1.34 5.73 -21.32
C CYS A 106 -0.68 4.47 -21.90
N ASP A 107 0.57 4.60 -22.34
CA ASP A 107 1.31 3.54 -23.04
C ASP A 107 1.93 2.53 -22.07
N LYS A 108 2.47 3.03 -20.94
CA LYS A 108 3.32 2.27 -20.03
C LYS A 108 3.08 2.65 -18.57
N ASN A 109 3.57 1.80 -17.65
CA ASN A 109 3.58 2.02 -16.22
C ASN A 109 5.02 2.14 -15.70
N ILE A 110 5.32 3.17 -14.91
CA ILE A 110 6.69 3.49 -14.46
C ILE A 110 7.30 2.35 -13.64
N ARG A 111 6.50 1.63 -12.84
CA ARG A 111 6.97 0.47 -12.07
C ARG A 111 7.64 -0.57 -12.97
N ASN A 112 6.98 -0.93 -14.07
CA ASN A 112 7.47 -1.96 -14.98
C ASN A 112 8.71 -1.48 -15.75
N GLU A 113 8.71 -0.21 -16.17
CA GLU A 113 9.86 0.38 -16.87
C GLU A 113 11.10 0.46 -15.97
N LEU A 114 10.96 0.84 -14.70
CA LEU A 114 12.07 0.84 -13.73
C LEU A 114 12.55 -0.57 -13.39
N LYS A 115 11.63 -1.51 -13.18
CA LYS A 115 11.95 -2.91 -12.85
C LYS A 115 12.74 -3.60 -13.95
N ASN A 116 12.43 -3.30 -15.20
CA ASN A 116 13.09 -3.88 -16.37
C ASN A 116 14.31 -3.06 -16.84
N ASP A 117 14.65 -1.98 -16.12
CA ASP A 117 15.74 -1.06 -16.45
C ASP A 117 15.62 -0.43 -17.85
N ASN A 118 14.39 -0.13 -18.26
CA ASN A 118 14.07 0.41 -19.58
C ASN A 118 14.22 1.94 -19.68
N LEU A 119 14.48 2.62 -18.56
CA LEU A 119 14.57 4.09 -18.50
C LEU A 119 15.99 4.52 -18.19
N ASP A 120 16.53 5.41 -19.02
CA ASP A 120 17.82 6.05 -18.75
C ASP A 120 17.72 7.16 -17.68
N LEU A 121 18.86 7.73 -17.29
CA LEU A 121 18.90 8.74 -16.23
C LEU A 121 18.14 10.02 -16.60
N GLU A 122 18.21 10.45 -17.85
CA GLU A 122 17.58 11.71 -18.30
C GLU A 122 16.07 11.56 -18.42
N GLU A 123 15.58 10.39 -18.86
CA GLU A 123 14.17 10.04 -18.79
C GLU A 123 13.66 10.01 -17.35
N ARG A 124 14.41 9.41 -16.42
CA ARG A 124 14.05 9.40 -15.00
C ARG A 124 14.03 10.80 -14.37
N LYS A 125 14.94 11.70 -14.76
CA LYS A 125 14.90 13.12 -14.37
C LYS A 125 13.64 13.82 -14.88
N LYS A 126 13.31 13.65 -16.16
CA LYS A 126 12.08 14.22 -16.75
C LYS A 126 10.82 13.72 -16.04
N ILE A 127 10.78 12.43 -15.72
CA ILE A 127 9.71 11.82 -14.94
C ILE A 127 9.62 12.47 -13.55
N ALA A 128 10.73 12.59 -12.83
CA ALA A 128 10.76 13.19 -11.49
C ALA A 128 10.23 14.63 -11.51
N ILE A 129 10.67 15.44 -12.49
CA ILE A 129 10.20 16.82 -12.70
C ILE A 129 8.70 16.84 -13.00
N GLY A 130 8.23 15.98 -13.92
CA GLY A 130 6.82 15.89 -14.28
C GLY A 130 5.93 15.50 -13.10
N LEU A 131 6.35 14.50 -12.31
CA LEU A 131 5.62 14.10 -11.11
C LEU A 131 5.58 15.23 -10.07
N LYS A 132 6.70 15.93 -9.86
CA LYS A 132 6.76 17.10 -8.97
C LYS A 132 5.77 18.17 -9.43
N ASN A 133 5.82 18.57 -10.70
CA ASN A 133 4.90 19.56 -11.27
C ASN A 133 3.44 19.13 -11.14
N GLY A 134 3.13 17.86 -11.42
CA GLY A 134 1.79 17.31 -11.27
C GLY A 134 1.29 17.34 -9.82
N PHE A 135 2.12 16.96 -8.84
CA PHE A 135 1.73 17.03 -7.43
C PHE A 135 1.60 18.47 -6.93
N ASP A 136 2.49 19.38 -7.33
CA ASP A 136 2.41 20.81 -7.00
C ASP A 136 1.10 21.41 -7.57
N TYR A 137 0.73 21.05 -8.80
CA TYR A 137 -0.55 21.44 -9.39
C TYR A 137 -1.75 20.88 -8.62
N LEU A 138 -1.74 19.57 -8.30
CA LEU A 138 -2.84 18.94 -7.55
C LEU A 138 -3.03 19.62 -6.19
N ASP A 139 -1.94 19.89 -5.46
CA ASP A 139 -1.98 20.59 -4.18
C ASP A 139 -2.56 22.00 -4.34
N LYS A 140 -2.12 22.75 -5.36
CA LYS A 140 -2.63 24.08 -5.73
C LYS A 140 -4.13 24.07 -5.98
N VAL A 141 -4.68 23.04 -6.62
CA VAL A 141 -6.13 22.92 -6.88
C VAL A 141 -6.90 22.21 -5.76
N GLY A 142 -6.23 21.96 -4.63
CA GLY A 142 -6.80 21.47 -3.38
C GLY A 142 -7.02 19.96 -3.32
N ILE A 143 -6.29 19.18 -4.11
CA ILE A 143 -6.25 17.71 -4.06
C ILE A 143 -4.90 17.26 -3.51
N MET A 144 -4.90 16.60 -2.36
CA MET A 144 -3.70 15.96 -1.83
C MET A 144 -3.76 14.45 -2.11
N HIS A 145 -2.80 13.95 -2.88
CA HIS A 145 -2.73 12.54 -3.26
C HIS A 145 -2.00 11.71 -2.19
N TYR A 146 -2.69 10.72 -1.61
CA TYR A 146 -2.12 9.91 -0.52
C TYR A 146 -1.51 8.59 -1.01
N ASP A 147 -1.84 8.11 -2.21
CA ASP A 147 -1.27 6.84 -2.72
C ASP A 147 -0.15 7.05 -3.74
N LYS A 148 0.94 7.70 -3.31
CA LYS A 148 2.09 8.04 -4.17
C LYS A 148 3.02 6.84 -4.37
N LYS A 149 2.66 5.94 -5.27
CA LYS A 149 3.40 4.71 -5.63
C LYS A 149 3.64 4.60 -7.12
N LEU A 150 4.61 3.77 -7.50
CA LEU A 150 5.04 3.61 -8.89
C LEU A 150 3.92 3.12 -9.83
N GLU A 151 3.00 2.29 -9.31
CA GLU A 151 1.85 1.77 -10.06
C GLU A 151 0.88 2.87 -10.48
N ASN A 152 0.85 3.96 -9.72
CA ASN A 152 -0.06 5.09 -9.96
C ASN A 152 0.61 6.17 -10.83
N PHE A 153 1.79 5.88 -11.39
CA PHE A 153 2.47 6.73 -12.34
C PHE A 153 2.56 6.03 -13.70
N LEU A 154 1.95 6.66 -14.70
CA LEU A 154 1.89 6.16 -16.06
C LEU A 154 2.76 7.03 -16.98
N LEU A 155 3.03 6.53 -18.18
CA LEU A 155 3.73 7.27 -19.23
C LEU A 155 2.86 7.35 -20.48
N LEU A 156 2.74 8.55 -21.04
CA LEU A 156 2.12 8.81 -22.34
C LEU A 156 3.10 9.63 -23.18
N GLY A 157 3.65 9.05 -24.26
CA GLY A 157 4.63 9.74 -25.10
C GLY A 157 5.86 10.27 -24.35
N GLY A 158 6.30 9.56 -23.30
CA GLY A 158 7.42 9.98 -22.43
C GLY A 158 7.07 10.98 -21.34
N VAL A 159 5.82 11.44 -21.26
CA VAL A 159 5.33 12.34 -20.20
C VAL A 159 4.76 11.51 -19.05
N ALA A 160 5.22 11.78 -17.82
CA ALA A 160 4.70 11.15 -16.61
C ALA A 160 3.31 11.66 -16.26
N LYS A 161 2.39 10.74 -15.95
CA LYS A 161 0.98 11.00 -15.64
C LYS A 161 0.61 10.39 -14.28
N ILE A 162 0.09 11.21 -13.37
CA ILE A 162 -0.43 10.76 -12.06
C ILE A 162 -1.86 10.25 -12.23
N CYS A 163 -2.14 9.04 -11.77
CA CYS A 163 -3.47 8.43 -11.82
C CYS A 163 -3.90 7.86 -10.45
N ASP A 164 -5.10 7.27 -10.41
CA ASP A 164 -5.74 6.65 -9.24
C ASP A 164 -6.02 7.60 -8.07
N PHE A 165 -7.08 8.38 -8.22
CA PHE A 165 -7.60 9.28 -7.19
C PHE A 165 -8.47 8.58 -6.13
N GLY A 166 -8.34 7.25 -5.98
CA GLY A 166 -9.10 6.48 -5.00
C GLY A 166 -8.78 6.80 -3.54
N LEU A 167 -7.59 7.35 -3.28
CA LEU A 167 -7.07 7.72 -1.96
C LEU A 167 -6.49 9.14 -2.00
N VAL A 168 -7.38 10.13 -1.91
CA VAL A 168 -7.04 11.55 -1.88
C VAL A 168 -7.76 12.27 -0.74
N GLU A 169 -7.18 13.37 -0.27
CA GLU A 169 -7.91 14.39 0.48
C GLU A 169 -8.30 15.53 -0.46
N GLU A 170 -9.55 15.96 -0.38
CA GLU A 170 -10.12 17.03 -1.19
C GLU A 170 -10.54 18.18 -0.28
N ARG A 171 -9.84 19.32 -0.39
CA ARG A 171 -9.95 20.46 0.54
C ARG A 171 -10.94 21.55 0.11
N THR A 172 -11.40 21.51 -1.15
CA THR A 172 -12.17 22.58 -1.80
C THR A 172 -13.68 22.38 -1.75
N ARG A 173 -14.15 21.15 -1.50
CA ARG A 173 -15.56 20.73 -1.55
C ARG A 173 -16.21 20.83 -2.94
N ARG A 174 -15.45 21.00 -4.02
CA ARG A 174 -15.99 21.08 -5.38
C ARG A 174 -16.74 19.81 -5.79
N LYS A 175 -17.95 19.99 -6.31
CA LYS A 175 -18.81 18.88 -6.76
C LYS A 175 -18.26 18.21 -8.01
N SER A 176 -17.74 19.01 -8.94
CA SER A 176 -17.13 18.59 -10.20
C SER A 176 -16.01 17.55 -10.03
N TYR A 177 -15.20 17.65 -8.96
CA TYR A 177 -14.15 16.65 -8.70
C TYR A 177 -14.73 15.26 -8.42
N ARG A 178 -15.88 15.17 -7.77
CA ARG A 178 -16.57 13.89 -7.51
C ARG A 178 -17.29 13.41 -8.76
N GLU A 179 -17.98 14.32 -9.45
CA GLU A 179 -18.68 14.04 -10.70
C GLU A 179 -17.74 13.49 -11.79
N MET A 180 -16.45 13.86 -11.74
CA MET A 180 -15.45 13.42 -12.71
C MET A 180 -14.47 12.38 -12.16
N GLY A 181 -14.68 11.85 -10.95
CA GLY A 181 -13.87 10.74 -10.42
C GLY A 181 -12.46 11.12 -9.94
N TYR A 182 -12.20 12.41 -9.68
CA TYR A 182 -10.97 12.91 -9.05
C TYR A 182 -11.02 12.90 -7.52
N CYS A 183 -12.18 12.61 -6.93
CA CYS A 183 -12.36 12.36 -5.51
C CYS A 183 -13.60 11.50 -5.30
N ARG A 184 -13.60 10.66 -4.26
CA ARG A 184 -14.76 9.85 -3.90
C ARG A 184 -15.76 10.63 -3.02
N LYS A 185 -17.04 10.27 -3.11
CA LYS A 185 -18.05 10.76 -2.17
C LYS A 185 -17.75 10.29 -0.74
N GLY A 186 -18.16 11.10 0.24
CA GLY A 186 -18.05 10.77 1.67
C GLY A 186 -17.15 11.70 2.46
N SER A 187 -17.50 11.93 3.73
CA SER A 187 -16.79 12.85 4.62
C SER A 187 -15.34 12.45 4.90
N LYS A 188 -15.01 11.15 4.81
CA LYS A 188 -13.65 10.65 5.06
C LYS A 188 -12.59 11.16 4.09
N TYR A 189 -12.97 11.49 2.85
CA TYR A 189 -12.06 12.04 1.84
C TYR A 189 -11.81 13.54 2.02
N ARG A 190 -12.32 14.11 3.11
CA ARG A 190 -12.14 15.52 3.51
C ARG A 190 -11.42 15.66 4.85
N ASN A 191 -10.90 14.56 5.36
CA ASN A 191 -10.20 14.50 6.63
C ASN A 191 -9.06 13.50 6.51
N GLU A 192 -7.83 14.00 6.43
CA GLU A 192 -6.63 13.18 6.38
C GLU A 192 -6.57 12.06 7.44
N LEU A 193 -7.04 12.33 8.67
CA LEU A 193 -7.04 11.37 9.78
C LEU A 193 -8.00 10.21 9.54
N ALA A 194 -9.02 10.41 8.70
CA ALA A 194 -10.04 9.40 8.38
C ALA A 194 -9.65 8.52 7.19
N LEU A 195 -8.60 8.88 6.43
CA LEU A 195 -8.18 8.12 5.26
C LEU A 195 -7.52 6.79 5.62
N PHE A 196 -6.82 6.71 6.77
CA PHE A 196 -6.11 5.53 7.33
C PHE A 196 -5.92 4.38 6.33
N SER A 197 -5.10 4.61 5.31
CA SER A 197 -4.90 3.72 4.16
C SER A 197 -3.59 4.04 3.45
N GLY A 198 -3.06 3.06 2.74
CA GLY A 198 -1.86 3.25 1.94
C GLY A 198 -1.42 1.95 1.28
N SER A 199 -0.26 2.00 0.64
CA SER A 199 0.35 0.90 -0.08
C SER A 199 1.65 0.48 0.61
N PRO A 200 1.87 -0.82 0.87
CA PRO A 200 3.11 -1.29 1.48
C PRO A 200 4.34 -0.77 0.75
N GLY A 201 5.27 -0.20 1.50
CA GLY A 201 6.49 0.42 0.98
C GLY A 201 6.33 1.87 0.52
N PHE A 202 5.12 2.35 0.27
CA PHE A 202 4.87 3.72 -0.21
C PHE A 202 4.05 4.57 0.76
N SER A 203 3.46 3.95 1.79
CA SER A 203 2.75 4.63 2.87
C SER A 203 3.66 5.56 3.68
N LYS A 204 3.15 6.76 3.95
CA LYS A 204 3.75 7.73 4.88
C LYS A 204 3.27 7.49 6.31
N GLN A 205 4.08 7.95 7.26
CA GLN A 205 3.73 7.97 8.68
C GLN A 205 2.40 8.71 8.94
N GLY A 206 2.16 9.85 8.25
CA GLY A 206 0.89 10.60 8.30
C GLY A 206 -0.34 9.75 8.02
N GLN A 207 -0.26 8.87 7.03
CA GLN A 207 -1.37 7.99 6.64
C GLN A 207 -1.70 6.95 7.70
N LEU A 208 -0.75 6.61 8.55
CA LEU A 208 -0.88 5.62 9.61
C LEU A 208 -1.03 6.26 11.00
N GLY A 209 -1.26 7.58 11.03
CA GLY A 209 -1.53 8.36 12.23
C GLY A 209 -0.30 8.95 12.94
N ASN A 210 0.78 9.27 12.22
CA ASN A 210 2.09 9.72 12.75
C ASN A 210 2.71 10.91 11.98
N TYR A 211 3.81 11.52 12.46
CA TYR A 211 4.52 12.59 11.74
C TYR A 211 5.54 12.01 10.75
N GLY A 212 5.39 12.28 9.45
CA GLY A 212 6.46 12.01 8.47
C GLY A 212 6.01 12.06 7.01
N PHE A 213 6.90 12.57 6.16
CA PHE A 213 6.65 12.84 4.73
C PHE A 213 7.49 11.94 3.80
N GLU A 214 7.51 10.62 4.04
CA GLU A 214 8.33 9.70 3.23
C GLU A 214 7.88 9.65 1.76
N VAL A 215 8.76 10.03 0.83
CA VAL A 215 8.51 10.03 -0.61
C VAL A 215 9.27 8.86 -1.25
N ASN A 216 8.95 7.63 -0.85
CA ASN A 216 9.79 6.47 -1.22
C ASN A 216 9.91 6.27 -2.74
N TYR A 217 8.88 6.59 -3.53
CA TYR A 217 8.93 6.49 -4.99
C TYR A 217 10.08 7.31 -5.61
N PHE A 218 10.49 8.40 -4.97
CA PHE A 218 11.58 9.25 -5.47
C PHE A 218 12.89 8.47 -5.57
N TYR A 219 13.21 7.69 -4.54
CA TYR A 219 14.44 6.90 -4.53
C TYR A 219 14.43 5.81 -5.61
N PHE A 220 13.25 5.30 -5.98
CA PHE A 220 13.11 4.34 -7.07
C PHE A 220 13.41 4.93 -8.45
N LEU A 221 13.24 6.23 -8.63
CA LEU A 221 13.60 6.91 -9.88
C LEU A 221 15.11 7.05 -10.05
N PHE A 222 15.91 7.02 -8.99
CA PHE A 222 17.34 7.31 -9.08
C PHE A 222 18.25 6.17 -8.65
N CYS A 223 17.67 5.03 -8.31
CA CYS A 223 18.38 3.79 -8.00
C CYS A 223 18.04 2.70 -9.03
N ASP A 224 18.90 1.69 -9.14
CA ASP A 224 18.49 0.43 -9.76
C ASP A 224 17.39 -0.25 -8.91
N TRP A 225 16.68 -1.21 -9.50
CA TRP A 225 15.52 -1.84 -8.85
C TRP A 225 15.86 -2.45 -7.48
N LYS A 226 17.00 -3.15 -7.34
CA LYS A 226 17.39 -3.82 -6.09
C LYS A 226 17.81 -2.83 -5.01
N THR A 227 18.54 -1.79 -5.41
CA THR A 227 19.02 -0.72 -4.56
C THR A 227 17.84 0.10 -4.03
N SER A 228 16.83 0.33 -4.87
CA SER A 228 15.60 1.03 -4.50
C SER A 228 14.87 0.40 -3.32
N TRP A 229 14.87 -0.93 -3.22
CA TRP A 229 14.32 -1.64 -2.06
C TRP A 229 15.31 -1.73 -0.88
N SER A 230 16.60 -1.80 -1.17
CA SER A 230 17.61 -2.02 -0.14
C SER A 230 17.87 -0.81 0.73
N LEU A 231 18.00 0.38 0.14
CA LEU A 231 18.24 1.61 0.89
C LEU A 231 17.17 1.89 1.98
N PRO A 232 15.86 1.72 1.71
CA PRO A 232 14.82 1.93 2.72
C PRO A 232 14.57 0.74 3.66
N TYR A 233 14.79 -0.51 3.25
CA TYR A 233 14.32 -1.68 4.01
C TYR A 233 15.39 -2.67 4.46
N ARG A 234 16.62 -2.60 3.92
CA ARG A 234 17.70 -3.49 4.34
C ARG A 234 18.36 -2.94 5.61
N PRO A 235 18.41 -3.72 6.70
CA PRO A 235 19.23 -3.39 7.87
C PRO A 235 20.68 -3.20 7.46
N ILE A 236 21.33 -2.14 7.95
CA ILE A 236 22.75 -1.87 7.68
C ILE A 236 23.49 -1.48 8.94
N ASP A 237 24.79 -1.74 8.95
CA ASP A 237 25.69 -1.30 10.01
C ASP A 237 26.40 0.04 9.69
N LYS A 238 27.17 0.56 10.67
CA LYS A 238 27.91 1.82 10.54
C LYS A 238 29.00 1.79 9.47
N ASN A 239 29.58 0.63 9.17
CA ASN A 239 30.61 0.49 8.15
C ASN A 239 29.98 0.48 6.76
N GLU A 240 28.85 -0.21 6.60
CA GLU A 240 28.07 -0.20 5.36
C GLU A 240 27.56 1.19 5.00
N ILE A 241 27.11 1.99 5.99
CA ILE A 241 26.71 3.39 5.77
C ILE A 241 27.84 4.16 5.06
N LYS A 242 29.08 4.05 5.55
CA LYS A 242 30.24 4.73 4.95
C LYS A 242 30.53 4.26 3.52
N ILE A 243 30.24 3.00 3.20
CA ILE A 243 30.40 2.46 1.84
C ILE A 243 29.33 3.04 0.93
N ILE A 244 28.07 3.04 1.37
CA ILE A 244 26.94 3.61 0.64
C ILE A 244 27.13 5.11 0.41
N ASP A 245 27.58 5.85 1.42
CA ASP A 245 27.88 7.29 1.32
C ASP A 245 28.90 7.57 0.22
N LYS A 246 29.96 6.76 0.11
CA LYS A 246 30.95 6.90 -0.97
C LYS A 246 30.33 6.64 -2.34
N ILE A 247 29.45 5.64 -2.46
CA ILE A 247 28.76 5.34 -3.73
C ILE A 247 27.87 6.52 -4.14
N ILE A 248 27.11 7.09 -3.19
CA ILE A 248 26.23 8.24 -3.42
C ILE A 248 27.04 9.50 -3.78
N GLN A 249 28.15 9.75 -3.09
CA GLN A 249 29.07 10.85 -3.41
C GLN A 249 29.68 10.70 -4.80
N ASN A 250 30.04 9.48 -5.21
CA ASN A 250 30.53 9.20 -6.56
C ASN A 250 29.48 9.45 -7.64
N CYS A 251 28.19 9.45 -7.28
CA CYS A 251 27.09 9.85 -8.17
C CYS A 251 26.84 11.38 -8.17
N ASN A 252 27.76 12.16 -7.58
CA ASN A 252 27.70 13.62 -7.42
C ASN A 252 26.55 14.10 -6.49
N ILE A 253 26.14 13.26 -5.54
CA ILE A 253 25.10 13.59 -4.56
C ILE A 253 25.70 13.89 -3.20
N ARG A 254 25.38 15.08 -2.66
CA ARG A 254 25.79 15.51 -1.31
C ARG A 254 24.72 15.25 -0.27
N ASP A 255 23.46 15.49 -0.66
CA ASP A 255 22.30 15.21 0.16
C ASP A 255 21.31 14.40 -0.66
N PHE A 256 21.22 13.11 -0.35
CA PHE A 256 20.35 12.18 -1.07
C PHE A 256 18.87 12.33 -0.69
N LYS A 257 18.56 13.01 0.43
CA LYS A 257 17.18 13.30 0.85
C LYS A 257 16.64 14.58 0.20
N ASN A 258 17.50 15.42 -0.35
CA ASN A 258 17.09 16.63 -1.06
C ASN A 258 16.77 16.29 -2.53
N GLU A 259 15.48 16.17 -2.83
CA GLU A 259 14.98 15.77 -4.15
C GLU A 259 15.48 16.69 -5.27
N SER A 260 15.44 18.01 -5.07
CA SER A 260 15.92 18.99 -6.05
C SER A 260 17.42 18.84 -6.31
N HIS A 261 18.22 18.72 -5.25
CA HIS A 261 19.67 18.50 -5.35
C HIS A 261 19.96 17.23 -6.17
N VAL A 262 19.23 16.15 -5.89
CA VAL A 262 19.41 14.87 -6.59
C VAL A 262 19.05 15.02 -8.08
N ILE A 263 17.89 15.57 -8.42
CA ILE A 263 17.46 15.76 -9.81
C ILE A 263 18.51 16.57 -10.61
N GLU A 264 19.01 17.65 -10.03
CA GLU A 264 19.94 18.57 -10.70
C GLU A 264 21.35 17.98 -10.88
N ASN A 265 21.85 17.25 -9.86
CA ASN A 265 23.28 16.94 -9.78
C ASN A 265 23.63 15.48 -10.05
N ILE A 266 22.66 14.55 -10.02
CA ILE A 266 22.94 13.13 -10.18
C ILE A 266 23.61 12.85 -11.54
N ALA A 267 24.76 12.15 -11.48
CA ALA A 267 25.56 11.83 -12.66
C ALA A 267 25.26 10.43 -13.24
N GLN A 268 24.76 9.52 -12.42
CA GLN A 268 24.48 8.13 -12.81
C GLN A 268 23.45 7.50 -11.88
N ILE A 269 22.77 6.44 -12.33
CA ILE A 269 21.85 5.64 -11.51
C ILE A 269 22.63 5.00 -10.36
N ILE A 270 22.10 5.10 -9.14
CA ILE A 270 22.74 4.54 -7.94
C ILE A 270 22.52 3.03 -7.91
N SER A 271 23.62 2.29 -7.83
CA SER A 271 23.63 0.83 -7.73
C SER A 271 24.56 0.40 -6.61
N LEU A 272 24.07 -0.39 -5.63
CA LEU A 272 24.93 -0.99 -4.63
C LEU A 272 25.43 -2.36 -5.10
N PRO A 273 26.73 -2.66 -4.94
CA PRO A 273 27.27 -3.96 -5.29
C PRO A 273 26.81 -5.05 -4.30
N ASN A 274 26.67 -6.28 -4.78
CA ASN A 274 26.46 -7.49 -3.97
C ASN A 274 25.23 -7.48 -3.05
N ILE A 275 24.15 -6.82 -3.47
CA ILE A 275 22.88 -6.82 -2.71
C ILE A 275 22.22 -8.20 -2.76
N SER A 276 21.84 -8.71 -1.58
CA SER A 276 21.00 -9.92 -1.46
C SER A 276 19.60 -9.70 -2.05
N ASN A 277 19.11 -10.69 -2.79
CA ASN A 277 17.73 -10.69 -3.32
C ASN A 277 16.66 -10.78 -2.22
N LEU A 278 17.05 -11.05 -0.96
CA LEU A 278 16.12 -11.21 0.16
C LEU A 278 15.25 -9.96 0.43
N PHE A 279 15.77 -8.77 0.11
CA PHE A 279 15.06 -7.50 0.27
C PHE A 279 14.49 -6.94 -1.03
N CYS A 280 14.66 -7.63 -2.16
CA CYS A 280 13.99 -7.25 -3.40
C CYS A 280 12.54 -7.74 -3.35
N LEU A 281 11.67 -6.95 -2.71
CA LEU A 281 10.27 -7.28 -2.45
C LEU A 281 9.43 -7.12 -3.72
N ASP A 282 9.64 -8.00 -4.69
CA ASP A 282 8.99 -7.94 -6.00
C ASP A 282 7.76 -8.86 -6.06
N ASP A 283 6.83 -8.63 -5.15
CA ASP A 283 5.50 -9.27 -5.17
C ASP A 283 4.49 -8.32 -5.84
N PRO A 284 3.75 -8.77 -6.88
CA PRO A 284 2.71 -7.98 -7.52
C PRO A 284 1.61 -7.46 -6.59
N ASN A 285 1.38 -8.12 -5.46
CA ASN A 285 0.39 -7.73 -4.46
C ASN A 285 0.96 -6.76 -3.41
N LEU A 286 2.29 -6.58 -3.35
CA LEU A 286 2.90 -5.70 -2.34
C LEU A 286 2.43 -4.26 -2.49
N THR A 287 2.13 -3.83 -3.69
CA THR A 287 1.83 -2.43 -3.99
C THR A 287 0.34 -2.16 -4.19
N LYS A 288 -0.51 -3.15 -3.89
CA LYS A 288 -1.96 -2.93 -3.81
C LYS A 288 -2.27 -2.08 -2.59
N SER A 289 -3.01 -1.00 -2.78
CA SER A 289 -3.45 -0.14 -1.69
C SER A 289 -4.47 -0.88 -0.84
N CYS A 290 -4.35 -0.75 0.47
CA CYS A 290 -5.25 -1.38 1.41
C CYS A 290 -5.90 -0.30 2.29
N GLN A 291 -7.22 -0.36 2.43
CA GLN A 291 -7.96 0.47 3.38
C GLN A 291 -7.92 -0.21 4.74
N MET A 292 -7.25 0.39 5.72
CA MET A 292 -7.03 -0.26 7.02
C MET A 292 -8.31 -0.31 7.87
N SER A 293 -9.27 0.58 7.60
CA SER A 293 -10.62 0.48 8.17
C SER A 293 -11.31 -0.83 7.77
N ASN A 294 -11.05 -1.34 6.56
CA ASN A 294 -11.51 -2.66 6.15
C ASN A 294 -10.77 -3.77 6.87
N LEU A 295 -9.49 -3.61 7.19
CA LEU A 295 -8.73 -4.60 8.00
C LEU A 295 -9.37 -4.77 9.38
N LYS A 296 -9.67 -3.67 10.09
CA LYS A 296 -10.38 -3.70 11.38
C LYS A 296 -11.75 -4.33 11.25
N GLN A 297 -12.53 -3.95 10.24
CA GLN A 297 -13.84 -4.56 9.98
C GLN A 297 -13.72 -6.05 9.65
N GLN A 298 -12.73 -6.47 8.88
CA GLN A 298 -12.47 -7.87 8.57
C GLN A 298 -12.11 -8.64 9.84
N MET A 299 -11.23 -8.10 10.69
CA MET A 299 -10.85 -8.68 11.98
C MET A 299 -12.01 -8.76 12.99
N THR A 300 -13.01 -7.86 12.93
CA THR A 300 -14.08 -7.74 13.93
C THR A 300 -15.46 -8.27 13.48
N LYS A 301 -15.84 -8.14 12.20
CA LYS A 301 -17.17 -8.54 11.68
C LYS A 301 -17.42 -10.05 11.71
N CYS A 302 -16.38 -10.87 11.81
CA CYS A 302 -16.52 -12.33 11.84
C CYS A 302 -16.91 -12.92 13.21
N VAL A 303 -17.16 -12.09 14.23
CA VAL A 303 -17.63 -12.58 15.54
C VAL A 303 -19.17 -12.66 15.63
N ASN A 304 -19.92 -11.94 14.77
CA ASN A 304 -21.37 -11.70 14.98
C ASN A 304 -22.32 -12.08 13.83
N PHE A 305 -21.85 -12.65 12.73
CA PHE A 305 -22.74 -13.17 11.67
C PHE A 305 -22.78 -14.70 11.69
N ASP A 306 -23.98 -15.28 11.59
CA ASP A 306 -24.31 -16.72 11.57
C ASP A 306 -23.71 -17.50 10.37
N ILE A 307 -22.43 -17.33 10.09
CA ILE A 307 -21.71 -18.04 9.03
C ILE A 307 -21.04 -19.26 9.66
N LYS A 308 -21.72 -20.41 9.58
CA LYS A 308 -21.30 -21.71 10.15
C LYS A 308 -19.95 -22.27 9.64
N ASN A 309 -19.27 -21.59 8.70
CA ASN A 309 -18.05 -22.07 8.04
C ASN A 309 -16.81 -21.17 8.19
N LEU A 310 -16.86 -20.10 8.99
CA LEU A 310 -15.63 -19.35 9.33
C LEU A 310 -14.83 -20.16 10.36
N THR A 311 -13.79 -20.83 9.90
CA THR A 311 -12.89 -21.59 10.77
C THR A 311 -11.98 -20.61 11.53
N LYS A 312 -12.04 -20.66 12.87
CA LYS A 312 -11.01 -20.26 13.86
C LYS A 312 -10.14 -19.03 13.52
N ASN A 313 -10.34 -17.94 14.27
CA ASN A 313 -9.42 -16.80 14.46
C ASN A 313 -8.69 -16.29 13.19
N ILE A 314 -9.10 -15.15 12.65
CA ILE A 314 -8.49 -14.52 11.46
C ILE A 314 -6.97 -14.28 11.60
N LEU A 315 -6.43 -14.23 12.81
CA LEU A 315 -4.99 -14.12 13.07
C LEU A 315 -4.24 -15.46 12.95
N ASP A 316 -4.94 -16.58 12.76
CA ASP A 316 -4.37 -17.92 12.52
C ASP A 316 -3.85 -18.05 11.07
N GLN A 317 -2.83 -17.24 10.77
CA GLN A 317 -2.24 -17.05 9.45
C GLN A 317 -0.97 -17.90 9.25
N ASN A 318 -0.88 -19.08 9.87
CA ASN A 318 0.35 -19.89 9.97
C ASN A 318 0.93 -20.31 8.62
N SER A 319 0.06 -20.39 7.62
CA SER A 319 0.39 -20.78 6.26
C SER A 319 0.18 -19.60 5.31
N SER A 320 0.35 -18.35 5.77
CA SER A 320 0.31 -17.16 4.91
C SER A 320 1.53 -16.26 5.08
N ASN A 321 1.69 -15.29 4.17
CA ASN A 321 2.73 -14.27 4.22
C ASN A 321 2.59 -13.32 5.44
N LEU A 322 1.54 -13.45 6.25
CA LEU A 322 1.34 -12.65 7.47
C LEU A 322 1.74 -13.37 8.76
N CYS A 323 2.06 -14.68 8.71
CA CYS A 323 2.48 -15.46 9.89
C CYS A 323 3.57 -14.76 10.71
N VAL A 324 4.67 -14.39 10.05
CA VAL A 324 5.83 -13.77 10.70
C VAL A 324 5.51 -12.35 11.23
N PRO A 325 4.93 -11.42 10.44
CA PRO A 325 4.48 -10.13 10.96
C PRO A 325 3.52 -10.21 12.15
N ILE A 326 2.54 -11.13 12.13
CA ILE A 326 1.58 -11.35 13.23
C ILE A 326 2.29 -11.87 14.48
N SER A 327 3.19 -12.84 14.31
CA SER A 327 3.98 -13.42 15.40
C SER A 327 4.85 -12.36 16.08
N VAL A 328 5.55 -11.55 15.29
CA VAL A 328 6.42 -10.47 15.80
C VAL A 328 5.60 -9.35 16.43
N THR A 329 4.44 -9.00 15.88
CA THR A 329 3.49 -8.07 16.52
C THR A 329 3.07 -8.57 17.90
N THR A 330 2.76 -9.86 18.01
CA THR A 330 2.38 -10.49 19.28
C THR A 330 3.53 -10.41 20.30
N LEU A 331 4.76 -10.66 19.85
CA LEU A 331 5.96 -10.57 20.69
C LEU A 331 6.21 -9.13 21.17
N LEU A 332 6.11 -8.14 20.28
CA LEU A 332 6.25 -6.72 20.64
C LEU A 332 5.18 -6.28 21.65
N ARG A 333 3.91 -6.64 21.42
CA ARG A 333 2.81 -6.37 22.36
C ARG A 333 3.07 -6.99 23.73
N PHE A 334 3.60 -8.21 23.76
CA PHE A 334 3.98 -8.86 25.00
C PHE A 334 5.10 -8.09 25.71
N SER A 335 6.17 -7.71 25.01
CA SER A 335 7.27 -6.93 25.60
C SER A 335 6.79 -5.58 26.12
N MET A 336 6.03 -4.81 25.33
CA MET A 336 5.45 -3.52 25.74
C MET A 336 4.58 -3.63 26.99
N LYS A 337 3.72 -4.65 27.07
CA LYS A 337 2.83 -4.86 28.23
C LYS A 337 3.60 -5.18 29.52
N ASN A 338 4.77 -5.80 29.40
CA ASN A 338 5.61 -6.15 30.55
C ASN A 338 6.65 -5.07 30.88
N ASP A 339 6.77 -4.04 30.04
CA ASP A 339 7.57 -2.86 30.34
C ASP A 339 6.75 -1.88 31.17
N LEU A 340 7.08 -1.78 32.46
CA LEU A 340 6.38 -0.91 33.41
C LEU A 340 6.49 0.59 33.07
N ALA A 341 7.43 0.98 32.20
CA ALA A 341 7.61 2.35 31.72
C ALA A 341 6.75 2.69 30.49
N PHE A 342 5.94 1.76 29.98
CA PHE A 342 5.26 1.89 28.69
C PHE A 342 3.74 1.97 28.84
N GLU A 343 3.13 3.08 28.39
CA GLU A 343 1.67 3.23 28.35
C GLU A 343 1.08 2.60 27.07
N ASP A 344 0.55 1.37 27.20
CA ASP A 344 0.06 0.54 26.08
C ASP A 344 -1.23 1.06 25.40
N LYS A 345 -1.85 2.15 25.89
CA LYS A 345 -3.19 2.59 25.47
C LYS A 345 -3.30 2.90 23.96
N TYR A 346 -2.20 3.28 23.32
CA TYR A 346 -2.18 3.72 21.92
C TYR A 346 -1.53 2.72 20.95
N TYR A 347 -0.97 1.62 21.45
CA TYR A 347 -0.17 0.67 20.68
C TYR A 347 -0.94 -0.61 20.37
N THR A 348 -2.13 -0.46 19.78
CA THR A 348 -2.99 -1.62 19.49
C THR A 348 -2.30 -2.60 18.53
N PHE A 349 -2.69 -3.86 18.61
CA PHE A 349 -2.17 -4.92 17.73
C PHE A 349 -2.27 -4.52 16.24
N GLU A 350 -3.43 -3.99 15.84
CA GLU A 350 -3.69 -3.54 14.47
C GLU A 350 -2.71 -2.44 14.01
N ARG A 351 -2.43 -1.46 14.87
CA ARG A 351 -1.51 -0.34 14.54
C ARG A 351 -0.07 -0.81 14.39
N ILE A 352 0.39 -1.68 15.29
CA ILE A 352 1.74 -2.26 15.21
C ILE A 352 1.86 -3.13 13.95
N LEU A 353 0.91 -4.05 13.72
CA LEU A 353 0.93 -4.92 12.54
C LEU A 353 0.89 -4.12 11.24
N THR A 354 0.02 -3.11 11.17
CA THR A 354 -0.07 -2.22 10.00
C THR A 354 1.24 -1.50 9.76
N THR A 355 1.86 -0.94 10.80
CA THR A 355 3.13 -0.22 10.61
C THR A 355 4.27 -1.17 10.24
N LEU A 356 4.30 -2.37 10.80
CA LEU A 356 5.25 -3.41 10.41
C LEU A 356 5.12 -3.74 8.92
N THR A 357 3.91 -4.06 8.48
CA THR A 357 3.63 -4.52 7.12
C THR A 357 3.58 -3.41 6.07
N MET A 358 3.41 -2.15 6.46
CA MET A 358 3.37 -1.02 5.52
C MET A 358 4.69 -0.27 5.41
N MET A 359 5.45 -0.16 6.51
CA MET A 359 6.58 0.77 6.60
C MET A 359 7.90 0.12 6.95
N VAL A 360 7.91 -0.75 7.97
CA VAL A 360 9.15 -1.34 8.50
C VAL A 360 9.64 -2.43 7.58
N TYR A 361 8.74 -3.34 7.22
CA TYR A 361 8.99 -4.52 6.41
C TYR A 361 7.80 -4.75 5.49
N PRO A 362 7.74 -4.02 4.36
CA PRO A 362 6.59 -4.01 3.47
C PRO A 362 6.11 -5.42 3.11
N ARG A 363 4.83 -5.70 3.29
CA ARG A 363 4.19 -6.97 2.96
C ARG A 363 2.78 -6.73 2.43
N SER A 364 2.40 -7.54 1.45
CA SER A 364 1.05 -7.53 0.93
C SER A 364 0.07 -7.94 2.02
N LEU A 365 -0.93 -7.11 2.31
CA LEU A 365 -2.09 -7.49 3.12
C LEU A 365 -3.17 -8.19 2.31
N ALA A 366 -3.00 -8.33 0.98
CA ALA A 366 -3.96 -9.03 0.13
C ALA A 366 -4.05 -10.54 0.46
N GLY A 367 -3.03 -11.08 1.15
CA GLY A 367 -2.99 -12.45 1.68
C GLY A 367 -3.64 -12.62 3.05
N LEU A 368 -4.39 -11.64 3.57
CA LEU A 368 -5.21 -11.84 4.76
C LEU A 368 -6.33 -12.83 4.42
N ASN A 369 -6.04 -14.10 4.62
CA ASN A 369 -6.94 -15.16 4.26
C ASN A 369 -8.01 -15.29 5.34
N LEU A 370 -9.23 -14.87 5.04
CA LEU A 370 -10.39 -14.98 5.94
C LEU A 370 -10.80 -16.45 6.18
N ASN A 371 -10.33 -17.37 5.32
CA ASN A 371 -10.51 -18.82 5.43
C ASN A 371 -9.19 -19.52 5.05
N PRO A 372 -8.17 -19.53 5.92
CA PRO A 372 -6.84 -20.04 5.59
C PRO A 372 -6.92 -21.45 5.00
N LYS A 373 -6.69 -21.58 3.68
CA LYS A 373 -6.60 -22.87 3.00
C LYS A 373 -5.15 -23.36 3.08
N LYS A 374 -4.97 -24.68 3.24
CA LYS A 374 -3.64 -25.31 3.34
C LYS A 374 -2.78 -25.21 2.07
N GLU A 375 -3.33 -24.71 0.96
CA GLU A 375 -2.80 -24.85 -0.39
C GLU A 375 -2.43 -23.51 -1.06
N GLU A 376 -2.35 -22.39 -0.33
CA GLU A 376 -1.76 -21.18 -0.90
C GLU A 376 -0.31 -21.46 -1.33
N SER A 377 0.05 -21.03 -2.54
CA SER A 377 1.35 -21.31 -3.15
C SER A 377 2.14 -20.04 -3.49
N TYR A 378 1.52 -18.87 -3.38
CA TYR A 378 2.14 -17.56 -3.60
C TYR A 378 2.48 -16.90 -2.26
N PHE A 379 3.65 -17.22 -1.71
CA PHE A 379 4.14 -16.59 -0.48
C PHE A 379 5.32 -15.67 -0.76
N GLN A 380 5.27 -14.45 -0.21
CA GLN A 380 6.49 -13.69 0.05
C GLN A 380 7.33 -14.48 1.05
N LEU A 381 8.58 -14.77 0.69
CA LEU A 381 9.50 -15.41 1.62
C LEU A 381 9.59 -14.55 2.89
N ASN A 382 9.40 -15.22 4.02
CA ASN A 382 9.36 -14.60 5.33
C ASN A 382 10.42 -15.26 6.19
N ASP A 383 11.43 -14.47 6.50
CA ASP A 383 12.44 -14.81 7.48
C ASP A 383 12.21 -13.96 8.74
N VAL A 384 12.04 -14.65 9.87
CA VAL A 384 11.80 -14.01 11.17
C VAL A 384 13.03 -13.23 11.62
N GLU A 385 14.23 -13.73 11.34
CA GLU A 385 15.47 -13.07 11.73
C GLU A 385 15.59 -11.72 11.01
N THR A 386 15.35 -11.69 9.70
CA THR A 386 15.33 -10.47 8.90
C THR A 386 14.35 -9.42 9.42
N LEU A 387 13.12 -9.80 9.78
CA LEU A 387 12.15 -8.86 10.35
C LEU A 387 12.61 -8.32 11.71
N LEU A 388 13.10 -9.20 12.59
CA LEU A 388 13.62 -8.82 13.90
C LEU A 388 14.85 -7.91 13.78
N GLU A 389 15.77 -8.21 12.85
CA GLU A 389 16.89 -7.35 12.53
C GLU A 389 16.44 -5.98 12.05
N ARG A 390 15.44 -5.93 11.16
CA ARG A 390 14.89 -4.67 10.65
C ARG A 390 14.18 -3.85 11.75
N ILE A 391 13.59 -4.51 12.74
CA ILE A 391 13.04 -3.83 13.92
C ILE A 391 14.16 -3.21 14.76
N CYS A 392 15.24 -3.94 15.01
CA CYS A 392 16.32 -3.48 15.88
C CYS A 392 17.29 -2.50 15.20
N LYS A 393 17.50 -2.62 13.89
CA LYS A 393 18.50 -1.87 13.13
C LYS A 393 17.84 -0.87 12.18
N LYS A 394 18.51 0.27 12.03
CA LYS A 394 18.20 1.27 11.00
C LYS A 394 18.63 0.81 9.61
N THR A 395 18.08 1.45 8.61
CA THR A 395 18.47 1.31 7.20
C THR A 395 19.24 2.55 6.77
N TYR A 396 19.55 2.68 5.48
CA TYR A 396 20.20 3.89 4.98
C TYR A 396 19.26 5.10 5.07
N LEU A 397 17.99 4.88 4.74
CA LEU A 397 17.00 5.96 4.62
C LEU A 397 16.05 6.07 5.81
N LYS A 398 15.95 5.05 6.66
CA LYS A 398 14.95 4.98 7.72
C LYS A 398 15.53 4.58 9.06
N GLU A 399 14.90 5.09 10.11
CA GLU A 399 15.17 4.64 11.47
C GLU A 399 14.83 3.15 11.67
N SER A 400 15.23 2.62 12.82
CA SER A 400 14.90 1.25 13.21
C SER A 400 13.39 1.04 13.24
N GLY A 401 12.94 -0.19 12.97
CA GLY A 401 11.51 -0.47 13.01
C GLY A 401 10.91 -0.24 14.39
N TRP A 402 11.68 -0.48 15.46
CA TRP A 402 11.29 -0.13 16.82
C TRP A 402 11.08 1.36 16.98
N GLU A 403 12.00 2.20 16.50
CA GLU A 403 11.86 3.65 16.61
C GLU A 403 10.63 4.14 15.85
N ILE A 404 10.43 3.65 14.62
CA ILE A 404 9.22 3.92 13.83
C ILE A 404 7.96 3.50 14.60
N ILE A 405 8.00 2.40 15.36
CA ILE A 405 6.87 1.95 16.18
C ILE A 405 6.68 2.81 17.42
N ARG A 406 7.75 3.11 18.16
CA ARG A 406 7.74 3.87 19.40
C ARG A 406 7.27 5.31 19.21
N THR A 407 7.51 5.90 18.04
CA THR A 407 7.08 7.27 17.73
C THR A 407 5.72 7.34 17.05
N GLN A 408 4.92 6.27 17.08
CA GLN A 408 3.58 6.23 16.45
C GLN A 408 2.48 7.04 17.17
N ASN A 409 2.79 7.78 18.23
CA ASN A 409 1.75 8.56 18.91
C ASN A 409 2.01 10.06 18.76
N LEU A 410 1.10 10.71 18.04
CA LEU A 410 1.09 12.16 17.80
C LEU A 410 0.67 12.99 19.02
N PHE A 411 -0.15 12.43 19.91
CA PHE A 411 -0.94 13.21 20.88
C PHE A 411 -0.60 12.92 22.35
N CYS A 412 0.39 12.07 22.63
CA CYS A 412 0.83 11.79 24.00
C CYS A 412 2.35 11.89 24.11
N SER A 413 2.85 11.92 25.34
CA SER A 413 4.28 11.77 25.61
C SER A 413 4.77 10.50 24.92
N GLN A 414 5.70 10.66 23.97
CA GLN A 414 6.40 9.54 23.39
C GLN A 414 7.04 8.74 24.55
N PRO A 415 7.02 7.40 24.50
CA PRO A 415 7.76 6.59 25.45
C PRO A 415 9.21 7.07 25.50
N ALA A 416 9.90 6.94 26.64
CA ALA A 416 11.32 7.28 26.69
C ALA A 416 12.10 6.53 25.60
N GLU A 417 13.21 7.12 25.13
CA GLU A 417 14.09 6.43 24.19
C GLU A 417 14.51 5.08 24.78
N SER A 418 14.32 4.02 24.00
CA SER A 418 14.60 2.65 24.42
C SER A 418 15.21 1.86 23.28
N ILE A 419 16.03 0.88 23.65
CA ILE A 419 16.72 0.01 22.70
C ILE A 419 15.92 -1.28 22.58
N CYS A 420 15.58 -1.66 21.35
CA CYS A 420 15.03 -2.98 21.06
C CYS A 420 16.18 -3.91 20.70
N GLU A 421 16.37 -4.97 21.49
CA GLU A 421 17.33 -6.04 21.18
C GLU A 421 16.61 -7.37 21.08
N TYR A 422 17.06 -8.23 20.16
CA TYR A 422 16.58 -9.60 20.12
C TYR A 422 17.71 -10.61 20.35
N LYS A 423 17.38 -11.72 21.03
CA LYS A 423 18.29 -12.84 21.25
C LYS A 423 17.70 -14.13 20.71
N LYS A 424 18.52 -14.88 19.98
CA LYS A 424 18.24 -16.25 19.56
C LYS A 424 18.67 -17.21 20.67
N ALA A 425 17.74 -18.00 21.18
CA ALA A 425 18.01 -19.05 22.14
C ALA A 425 17.73 -20.42 21.51
N ILE A 426 18.64 -21.37 21.76
CA ILE A 426 18.46 -22.78 21.41
C ILE A 426 18.13 -23.50 22.72
N PHE A 427 16.91 -24.00 22.85
CA PHE A 427 16.51 -24.79 24.01
C PHE A 427 16.61 -26.28 23.70
N SER A 428 17.07 -27.05 24.67
CA SER A 428 16.89 -28.51 24.68
C SER A 428 15.46 -28.86 25.10
N ASP A 429 14.93 -30.00 24.65
CA ASP A 429 13.54 -30.41 24.93
C ASP A 429 13.21 -30.48 26.44
N ALA A 430 14.21 -30.64 27.31
CA ALA A 430 14.06 -30.66 28.77
C ALA A 430 13.74 -29.29 29.41
N GLN A 431 14.00 -28.17 28.73
CA GLN A 431 13.82 -26.82 29.28
C GLN A 431 12.41 -26.23 29.02
N ARG A 432 11.49 -27.02 28.46
CA ARG A 432 10.15 -26.61 27.98
C ARG A 432 9.13 -26.13 29.04
N LYS A 433 9.43 -26.13 30.34
CA LYS A 433 8.44 -25.82 31.41
C LYS A 433 8.17 -24.32 31.67
N LEU A 434 8.85 -23.40 30.98
CA LEU A 434 8.51 -21.97 31.02
C LEU A 434 7.58 -21.63 29.86
N ARG A 435 6.44 -20.98 30.14
CA ARG A 435 5.52 -20.43 29.13
C ARG A 435 6.31 -19.47 28.23
N LEU A 436 6.67 -19.94 27.04
CA LEU A 436 7.46 -19.19 26.06
C LEU A 436 6.74 -19.21 24.72
N LEU A 437 6.54 -18.02 24.13
CA LEU A 437 6.00 -17.85 22.79
C LEU A 437 7.05 -18.36 21.78
N SER A 438 6.76 -19.47 21.10
CA SER A 438 7.63 -20.06 20.08
C SER A 438 7.25 -19.57 18.69
N SER A 439 8.19 -19.04 17.91
CA SER A 439 8.05 -18.85 16.47
C SER A 439 8.65 -20.04 15.74
N THR A 440 7.88 -21.11 15.51
CA THR A 440 8.36 -22.22 14.67
C THR A 440 8.00 -21.98 13.21
N PHE A 441 9.01 -22.08 12.34
CA PHE A 441 8.84 -22.25 10.90
C PHE A 441 7.74 -23.30 10.65
N SER A 442 6.74 -22.90 9.88
CA SER A 442 5.69 -23.71 9.24
C SER A 442 4.52 -24.30 10.03
N HIS A 443 4.43 -24.30 11.36
CA HIS A 443 3.21 -24.76 12.05
C HIS A 443 3.01 -24.07 13.40
N TRP A 444 1.92 -23.31 13.57
CA TRP A 444 1.34 -23.08 14.90
C TRP A 444 0.25 -24.13 15.12
N ARG A 445 0.34 -24.86 16.23
CA ARG A 445 -0.83 -25.42 16.91
C ARG A 445 -0.99 -24.62 18.19
N LEU A 446 -2.13 -23.95 18.35
CA LEU A 446 -2.65 -23.64 19.68
C LEU A 446 -2.79 -24.98 20.41
N LEU A 447 -1.87 -25.28 21.34
CA LEU A 447 -2.04 -26.38 22.29
C LEU A 447 -3.11 -25.95 23.31
N SER A 448 -4.37 -25.98 22.89
CA SER A 448 -5.47 -26.17 23.82
C SER A 448 -5.62 -27.68 24.05
N SER A 449 -5.43 -28.08 25.32
CA SER A 449 -5.79 -29.36 25.94
C SER A 449 -5.03 -30.65 25.52
N ASN A 450 -4.55 -31.33 26.58
CA ASN A 450 -3.97 -32.67 26.74
C ASN A 450 -2.48 -32.92 26.39
N PRO A 451 -1.65 -33.42 27.35
CA PRO A 451 -0.19 -33.61 27.16
C PRO A 451 0.23 -34.96 26.56
N GLU A 452 -0.69 -35.82 26.15
CA GLU A 452 -0.38 -37.17 25.69
C GLU A 452 -0.53 -37.25 24.17
N GLU A 453 0.60 -37.15 23.47
CA GLU A 453 0.88 -37.59 22.09
C GLU A 453 1.77 -36.59 21.35
N LEU A 454 3.08 -36.62 21.64
CA LEU A 454 4.10 -36.11 20.73
C LEU A 454 5.27 -37.09 20.76
N THR A 455 5.36 -37.91 19.71
CA THR A 455 6.46 -38.84 19.46
C THR A 455 7.76 -38.09 19.16
N GLU A 456 8.85 -38.62 19.70
CA GLU A 456 10.21 -38.06 19.64
C GLU A 456 10.74 -38.01 18.20
N SER A 457 10.91 -36.79 17.69
CA SER A 457 11.98 -36.50 16.73
C SER A 457 12.63 -35.18 17.15
N THR A 458 13.96 -35.19 17.24
CA THR A 458 14.78 -34.08 17.73
C THR A 458 14.78 -32.93 16.72
N ILE A 459 13.73 -32.12 16.74
CA ILE A 459 13.69 -30.85 16.02
C ILE A 459 14.29 -29.80 16.96
N GLN A 460 15.54 -29.38 16.69
CA GLN A 460 16.09 -28.16 17.31
C GLN A 460 15.20 -26.98 16.91
N LYS A 461 14.51 -26.38 17.88
CA LYS A 461 13.64 -25.21 17.67
C LYS A 461 14.38 -23.95 18.10
N ASN A 462 14.41 -22.96 17.22
CA ASN A 462 14.94 -21.63 17.51
C ASN A 462 13.86 -20.78 18.21
N TYR A 463 14.23 -20.08 19.28
CA TYR A 463 13.35 -19.18 20.01
C TYR A 463 13.93 -17.77 20.00
N PHE A 464 13.07 -16.76 19.91
CA PHE A 464 13.46 -15.36 19.91
C PHE A 464 12.81 -14.61 21.05
N PHE A 465 13.59 -13.73 21.67
CA PHE A 465 13.15 -12.84 22.75
C PHE A 465 13.42 -11.41 22.34
N ILE A 466 12.46 -10.50 22.55
CA ILE A 466 12.67 -9.06 22.42
C ILE A 466 12.76 -8.47 23.83
N LYS A 467 13.87 -7.77 24.10
CA LYS A 467 14.06 -6.96 25.30
C LYS A 467 13.90 -5.49 24.95
#